data_AF-A0A7C1P2K6-F1
#
_entry.id   AF-A0A7C1P2K6-F1
#
_cell.length_a   1.000
_cell.length_b   1.000
_cell.length_c   1.000
_cell.angle_alpha   90.00
_cell.angle_beta   90.00
_cell.angle_gamma   90.00
#
_symmetry.space_group_name_H-M   'P 1'
#
loop_
_entity.id
_entity.type
_entity.pdbx_description
1 polymer ?
#
loop_
_entity_poly.entity_id
_entity_poly.type
_entity_poly.pdbx_seq_one_letter_code
_entity_poly.pdbx_strand_id
1 'polypeptide(L)'
;MTHSDKRYIRTVERIAAEAFWLYTYQKALCGLTVDAIGLDFFRVSLNALKDARIIRLIRVLEDDSKVSSFWYLVRANEKLMKKTAKESAFNIQAAKILADKFIGIRNKTFVHIDKQRVFDPSELYKEASITHDEIDDFVNGLWRLMQRLHIALLGKEIEGDNYTGEDIRHLANLRDRELEGNA
;
A
#
# COMPACT_ATOMS: atom_id res chain seq x y z
N MET A 1 -5.40 -7.18 -30.45
CA MET A 1 -4.59 -7.15 -29.21
C MET A 1 -3.42 -8.11 -29.35
N THR A 2 -2.22 -7.58 -29.36
CA THR A 2 -0.97 -8.35 -29.34
C THR A 2 -0.80 -9.07 -27.98
N HIS A 3 0.11 -10.04 -27.89
CA HIS A 3 0.45 -10.69 -26.61
C HIS A 3 0.96 -9.67 -25.56
N SER A 4 1.65 -8.61 -26.02
CA SER A 4 2.11 -7.50 -25.18
C SER A 4 0.94 -6.71 -24.57
N ASP A 5 -0.11 -6.44 -25.35
CA ASP A 5 -1.30 -5.71 -24.87
C ASP A 5 -2.04 -6.49 -23.78
N LYS A 6 -2.13 -7.83 -23.93
CA LYS A 6 -2.77 -8.70 -22.93
C LYS A 6 -1.99 -8.72 -21.61
N ARG A 7 -0.66 -8.80 -21.66
CA ARG A 7 0.18 -8.75 -20.44
C ARG A 7 0.08 -7.38 -19.76
N TYR A 8 0.07 -6.30 -20.54
CA TYR A 8 -0.08 -4.96 -20.01
C TYR A 8 -1.40 -4.78 -19.27
N ILE A 9 -2.52 -5.13 -19.89
CA ILE A 9 -3.85 -5.02 -19.27
C ILE A 9 -3.96 -5.85 -17.99
N ARG A 10 -3.53 -7.11 -18.02
CA ARG A 10 -3.50 -7.95 -16.80
C ARG A 10 -2.66 -7.35 -15.69
N THR A 11 -1.56 -6.67 -16.04
CA THR A 11 -0.72 -6.00 -15.05
C THR A 11 -1.41 -4.75 -14.50
N VAL A 12 -2.14 -4.00 -15.32
CA VAL A 12 -2.98 -2.88 -14.86
C VAL A 12 -4.04 -3.37 -13.87
N GLU A 13 -4.79 -4.42 -14.20
CA GLU A 13 -5.82 -5.00 -13.31
C GLU A 13 -5.21 -5.50 -11.99
N ARG A 14 -4.07 -6.21 -12.05
CA ARG A 14 -3.36 -6.68 -10.85
C ARG A 14 -2.93 -5.51 -9.95
N ILE A 15 -2.27 -4.50 -10.51
CA ILE A 15 -1.77 -3.36 -9.73
C ILE A 15 -2.93 -2.50 -9.23
N ALA A 16 -4.04 -2.42 -9.98
CA ALA A 16 -5.26 -1.75 -9.54
C ALA A 16 -5.84 -2.41 -8.29
N ALA A 17 -5.94 -3.75 -8.29
CA ALA A 17 -6.38 -4.50 -7.11
C ALA A 17 -5.43 -4.33 -5.92
N GLU A 18 -4.11 -4.34 -6.14
CA GLU A 18 -3.14 -4.09 -5.08
C GLU A 18 -3.24 -2.66 -4.53
N ALA A 19 -3.42 -1.67 -5.39
CA ALA A 19 -3.59 -0.27 -5.01
C ALA A 19 -4.87 -0.07 -4.17
N PHE A 20 -5.97 -0.73 -4.54
CA PHE A 20 -7.20 -0.75 -3.76
C PHE A 20 -6.96 -1.30 -2.35
N TRP A 21 -6.36 -2.48 -2.22
CA TRP A 21 -6.10 -3.07 -0.90
C TRP A 21 -5.12 -2.27 -0.06
N LEU A 22 -4.08 -1.71 -0.67
CA LEU A 22 -3.17 -0.78 0.01
C LEU A 22 -3.90 0.43 0.55
N TYR A 23 -4.77 1.04 -0.26
CA TYR A 23 -5.61 2.17 0.14
C TYR A 23 -6.52 1.81 1.31
N THR A 24 -7.23 0.68 1.22
CA THR A 24 -8.11 0.19 2.28
C THR A 24 -7.36 -0.04 3.59
N TYR A 25 -6.21 -0.72 3.54
CA TYR A 25 -5.38 -0.95 4.74
C TYR A 25 -4.85 0.36 5.32
N GLN A 26 -4.44 1.30 4.48
CA GLN A 26 -3.98 2.60 4.94
C GLN A 26 -5.10 3.36 5.69
N LYS A 27 -6.32 3.40 5.14
CA LYS A 27 -7.47 4.02 5.82
C LYS A 27 -7.86 3.32 7.11
N ALA A 28 -7.77 1.98 7.14
CA ALA A 28 -8.00 1.20 8.36
C ALA A 28 -6.95 1.51 9.44
N LEU A 29 -5.68 1.55 9.07
CA LEU A 29 -4.57 1.87 9.98
C LEU A 29 -4.68 3.28 10.55
N CYS A 30 -5.09 4.27 9.74
CA CYS A 30 -5.34 5.62 10.25
C CYS A 30 -6.52 5.69 11.24
N GLY A 31 -7.45 4.73 11.17
CA GLY A 31 -8.57 4.62 12.12
C GLY A 31 -8.25 3.83 13.39
N LEU A 32 -7.25 2.94 13.35
CA LEU A 32 -6.80 2.12 14.48
C LEU A 32 -5.72 2.85 15.29
N THR A 33 -6.12 3.63 16.29
CA THR A 33 -5.24 4.07 17.39
C THR A 33 -5.38 3.09 18.54
N VAL A 34 -4.29 2.55 19.12
CA VAL A 34 -4.36 1.59 20.24
C VAL A 34 -3.26 1.90 21.25
N ASP A 35 -3.63 2.53 22.36
CA ASP A 35 -2.70 2.84 23.47
C ASP A 35 -3.05 2.13 24.80
N ALA A 36 -4.11 1.31 24.84
CA ALA A 36 -4.63 0.74 26.10
C ALA A 36 -4.41 -0.77 26.27
N ILE A 37 -4.20 -1.18 27.53
CA ILE A 37 -4.05 -2.56 28.01
C ILE A 37 -5.41 -3.29 27.93
N GLY A 38 -5.44 -4.56 27.49
CA GLY A 38 -6.67 -5.37 27.40
C GLY A 38 -7.28 -5.52 26.00
N LEU A 39 -6.60 -5.01 24.96
CA LEU A 39 -7.11 -4.92 23.58
C LEU A 39 -6.30 -5.77 22.59
N ASP A 40 -5.99 -7.01 22.97
CA ASP A 40 -5.12 -7.87 22.16
C ASP A 40 -5.64 -8.09 20.74
N PHE A 41 -6.96 -8.16 20.55
CA PHE A 41 -7.54 -8.25 19.21
C PHE A 41 -7.20 -7.04 18.32
N PHE A 42 -7.33 -5.81 18.83
CA PHE A 42 -7.00 -4.60 18.07
C PHE A 42 -5.51 -4.47 17.84
N ARG A 43 -4.69 -4.83 18.83
CA ARG A 43 -3.23 -4.85 18.69
C ARG A 43 -2.76 -5.86 17.63
N VAL A 44 -3.30 -7.08 17.67
CA VAL A 44 -3.02 -8.13 16.68
C VAL A 44 -3.52 -7.71 15.29
N SER A 45 -4.72 -7.15 15.19
CA SER A 45 -5.27 -6.64 13.93
C SER A 45 -4.43 -5.51 13.35
N LEU A 46 -4.01 -4.55 14.18
CA LEU A 46 -3.12 -3.46 13.79
C LEU A 46 -1.80 -3.98 13.22
N ASN A 47 -1.16 -4.94 13.91
CA ASN A 47 0.10 -5.53 13.45
C ASN A 47 -0.09 -6.33 12.15
N ALA A 48 -1.15 -7.15 12.06
CA ALA A 48 -1.47 -7.89 10.86
C ALA A 48 -1.72 -6.98 9.64
N LEU A 49 -2.41 -5.85 9.84
CA LEU A 49 -2.63 -4.85 8.79
C LEU A 49 -1.33 -4.15 8.38
N LYS A 50 -0.47 -3.79 9.33
CA LYS A 50 0.87 -3.23 9.04
C LYS A 50 1.69 -4.18 8.18
N ASP A 51 1.73 -5.46 8.56
CA ASP A 51 2.47 -6.49 7.83
C ASP A 51 1.89 -6.70 6.43
N ALA A 52 0.58 -6.88 6.33
CA ALA A 52 -0.09 -7.05 5.04
C ALA A 52 0.19 -5.86 4.10
N ARG A 53 0.19 -4.62 4.62
CA ARG A 53 0.55 -3.42 3.86
C ARG A 53 2.01 -3.45 3.38
N ILE A 54 2.98 -3.81 4.24
CA ILE A 54 4.41 -3.91 3.87
C ILE A 54 4.59 -4.88 2.71
N ILE A 55 4.04 -6.09 2.84
CA ILE A 55 4.22 -7.15 1.86
C ILE A 55 3.66 -6.71 0.50
N ARG A 56 2.50 -6.05 0.48
CA ARG A 56 1.91 -5.52 -0.75
C ARG A 56 2.74 -4.38 -1.35
N LEU A 57 3.23 -3.44 -0.54
CA LEU A 57 4.12 -2.37 -1.01
C LEU A 57 5.36 -2.94 -1.71
N ILE A 58 6.01 -3.94 -1.09
CA ILE A 58 7.17 -4.62 -1.68
C ILE A 58 6.81 -5.27 -3.03
N ARG A 59 5.66 -5.95 -3.14
CA ARG A 59 5.21 -6.59 -4.39
C ARG A 59 4.85 -5.60 -5.49
N VAL A 60 4.30 -4.45 -5.14
CA VAL A 60 3.94 -3.39 -6.09
C VAL A 60 5.19 -2.68 -6.58
N LEU A 61 6.12 -2.36 -5.67
CA LEU A 61 7.35 -1.62 -5.93
C LEU A 61 8.52 -2.50 -6.40
N GLU A 62 8.31 -3.81 -6.57
CA GLU A 62 9.31 -4.75 -7.08
C GLU A 62 9.86 -4.30 -8.44
N ASP A 63 11.14 -3.95 -8.49
CA ASP A 63 11.78 -3.43 -9.71
C ASP A 63 12.58 -4.50 -10.46
N ASP A 64 11.93 -5.63 -10.71
CA ASP A 64 12.44 -6.68 -11.60
C ASP A 64 11.72 -6.62 -12.96
N SER A 65 12.52 -6.59 -14.03
CA SER A 65 12.05 -6.61 -15.43
C SER A 65 11.11 -7.78 -15.78
N LYS A 66 11.21 -8.90 -15.07
CA LYS A 66 10.42 -10.12 -15.29
C LYS A 66 9.09 -10.09 -14.53
N VAL A 67 8.94 -9.22 -13.55
CA VAL A 67 7.76 -9.14 -12.68
C VAL A 67 6.73 -8.16 -13.26
N SER A 68 5.45 -8.52 -13.16
CA SER A 68 4.32 -7.63 -13.50
C SER A 68 4.08 -6.57 -12.41
N SER A 69 5.07 -5.71 -12.15
CA SER A 69 5.05 -4.68 -11.11
C SER A 69 4.57 -3.31 -11.59
N PHE A 70 4.51 -2.33 -10.69
CA PHE A 70 4.33 -0.92 -11.05
C PHE A 70 5.37 -0.45 -12.07
N TRP A 71 6.64 -0.82 -11.87
CA TRP A 71 7.74 -0.45 -12.76
C TRP A 71 7.64 -1.08 -14.15
N TYR A 72 7.04 -2.27 -14.26
CA TYR A 72 6.70 -2.82 -15.57
C TYR A 72 5.73 -1.92 -16.33
N LEU A 73 4.70 -1.37 -15.67
CA LEU A 73 3.75 -0.44 -16.32
C LEU A 73 4.47 0.81 -16.83
N VAL A 74 5.35 1.39 -16.01
CA VAL A 74 6.16 2.57 -16.36
C VAL A 74 7.03 2.29 -17.59
N ARG A 75 7.71 1.14 -17.66
CA ARG A 75 8.55 0.78 -18.82
C ARG A 75 7.75 0.43 -20.07
N ALA A 76 6.65 -0.30 -19.91
CA ALA A 76 5.86 -0.82 -21.03
C ALA A 76 5.09 0.28 -21.76
N ASN A 77 4.69 1.35 -21.06
CA ASN A 77 4.02 2.49 -21.68
C ASN A 77 4.32 3.80 -20.94
N GLU A 78 5.57 4.25 -21.04
CA GLU A 78 6.08 5.42 -20.32
C GLU A 78 5.28 6.69 -20.62
N LYS A 79 4.88 6.90 -21.88
CA LYS A 79 4.11 8.08 -22.29
C LYS A 79 2.76 8.14 -21.59
N LEU A 80 2.02 7.01 -21.56
CA LEU A 80 0.75 6.93 -20.85
C LEU A 80 0.97 7.13 -19.35
N MET A 81 1.92 6.42 -18.76
CA MET A 81 2.18 6.50 -17.32
C MET A 81 2.58 7.91 -16.86
N LYS A 82 3.45 8.61 -17.60
CA LYS A 82 3.79 10.02 -17.31
C LYS A 82 2.59 10.94 -17.42
N LYS A 83 1.74 10.76 -18.44
CA LYS A 83 0.51 11.53 -18.61
C LYS A 83 -0.43 11.31 -17.44
N THR A 84 -0.75 10.05 -17.12
CA THR A 84 -1.66 9.70 -16.04
C THR A 84 -1.12 10.14 -14.68
N ALA A 85 0.20 10.03 -14.45
CA ALA A 85 0.84 10.50 -13.22
C ALA A 85 0.72 12.01 -13.02
N LYS A 86 0.86 12.80 -14.11
CA LYS A 86 0.62 14.24 -14.06
C LYS A 86 -0.84 14.54 -13.69
N GLU A 87 -1.80 13.84 -14.29
CA GLU A 87 -3.23 14.02 -14.04
C GLU A 87 -3.68 13.58 -12.64
N SER A 88 -2.97 12.61 -12.02
CA SER A 88 -3.25 12.13 -10.66
C SER A 88 -2.41 12.82 -9.57
N ALA A 89 -1.55 13.77 -9.94
CA ALA A 89 -0.53 14.36 -9.06
C ALA A 89 0.35 13.29 -8.38
N PHE A 90 0.68 12.22 -9.09
CA PHE A 90 1.56 11.16 -8.61
C PHE A 90 3.01 11.41 -8.99
N ASN A 91 3.92 11.42 -8.02
CA ASN A 91 5.34 11.63 -8.26
C ASN A 91 6.07 10.28 -8.44
N ILE A 92 6.33 9.89 -9.70
CA ILE A 92 7.05 8.65 -10.04
C ILE A 92 8.47 8.64 -9.44
N GLN A 93 9.15 9.79 -9.36
CA GLN A 93 10.50 9.85 -8.81
C GLN A 93 10.50 9.61 -7.30
N ALA A 94 9.54 10.18 -6.57
CA ALA A 94 9.36 9.91 -5.15
C ALA A 94 9.02 8.42 -4.91
N ALA A 95 8.18 7.83 -5.76
CA ALA A 95 7.90 6.40 -5.73
C ALA A 95 9.15 5.54 -5.95
N LYS A 96 10.10 5.99 -6.80
CA LYS A 96 11.37 5.28 -7.03
C LYS A 96 12.26 5.31 -5.80
N ILE A 97 12.40 6.48 -5.17
CA ILE A 97 13.15 6.63 -3.92
C ILE A 97 12.55 5.73 -2.83
N LEU A 98 11.22 5.70 -2.72
CA LEU A 98 10.53 4.83 -1.77
C LEU A 98 10.76 3.34 -2.07
N ALA A 99 10.70 2.93 -3.34
CA ALA A 99 11.00 1.56 -3.75
C ALA A 99 12.41 1.12 -3.34
N ASP A 100 13.39 1.99 -3.53
CA ASP A 100 14.79 1.70 -3.18
C ASP A 100 14.96 1.52 -1.65
N LYS A 101 14.23 2.31 -0.83
CA LYS A 101 14.15 2.10 0.63
C LYS A 101 13.55 0.72 0.98
N PHE A 102 12.52 0.28 0.27
CA PHE A 102 11.86 -1.02 0.50
C PHE A 102 12.72 -2.23 0.09
N ILE A 103 13.70 -2.09 -0.81
CA ILE A 103 14.62 -3.18 -1.17
C ILE A 103 15.38 -3.68 0.06
N GLY A 104 15.85 -2.76 0.92
CA GLY A 104 16.54 -3.09 2.16
C GLY A 104 15.66 -3.89 3.11
N ILE A 105 14.40 -3.49 3.25
CA ILE A 105 13.39 -4.20 4.05
C ILE A 105 13.15 -5.60 3.47
N ARG A 106 12.88 -5.71 2.16
CA ARG A 106 12.63 -6.99 1.50
C ARG A 106 13.76 -8.00 1.75
N ASN A 107 14.99 -7.58 1.52
CA ASN A 107 16.16 -8.46 1.64
C ASN A 107 16.33 -8.98 3.08
N LYS A 108 16.05 -8.15 4.10
CA LYS A 108 16.12 -8.55 5.51
C LYS A 108 14.95 -9.46 5.92
N THR A 109 13.74 -9.11 5.51
CA THR A 109 12.50 -9.76 5.99
C THR A 109 12.19 -11.08 5.28
N PHE A 110 12.43 -11.16 3.97
CA PHE A 110 12.03 -12.32 3.15
C PHE A 110 13.13 -13.33 2.88
N VAL A 111 14.41 -12.94 3.00
CA VAL A 111 15.55 -13.85 2.74
C VAL A 111 16.06 -14.51 4.03
N HIS A 112 15.31 -14.39 5.13
CA HIS A 112 15.64 -14.94 6.46
C HIS A 112 17.05 -14.60 6.97
N ILE A 113 17.61 -13.48 6.51
CA ILE A 113 18.95 -13.04 6.94
C ILE A 113 18.92 -12.62 8.41
N ASP A 114 17.77 -12.16 8.93
CA ASP A 114 17.68 -11.66 10.29
C ASP A 114 16.43 -12.19 11.03
N LYS A 115 16.61 -13.26 11.81
CA LYS A 115 15.53 -13.96 12.54
C LYS A 115 14.95 -13.16 13.70
N GLN A 116 15.69 -12.18 14.23
CA GLN A 116 15.23 -11.38 15.38
C GLN A 116 14.24 -10.27 14.97
N ARG A 117 14.36 -9.74 13.75
CA ARG A 117 13.61 -8.56 13.28
C ARG A 117 12.27 -8.87 12.63
N VAL A 118 11.97 -10.16 12.42
CA VAL A 118 10.65 -10.63 11.99
C VAL A 118 9.56 -10.26 13.02
N PHE A 119 9.94 -10.06 14.28
CA PHE A 119 9.00 -9.82 15.38
C PHE A 119 8.69 -8.33 15.65
N ASP A 120 9.41 -7.38 15.03
CA ASP A 120 9.08 -5.94 15.12
C ASP A 120 9.22 -5.22 13.76
N PRO A 121 8.14 -5.17 12.97
CA PRO A 121 8.11 -4.46 11.69
C PRO A 121 8.34 -2.95 11.80
N SER A 122 8.12 -2.36 12.99
CA SER A 122 8.27 -0.92 13.20
C SER A 122 9.74 -0.49 13.16
N GLU A 123 10.66 -1.36 13.58
CA GLU A 123 12.10 -1.12 13.48
C GLU A 123 12.57 -1.10 12.02
N LEU A 124 11.99 -1.93 11.15
CA LEU A 124 12.34 -1.99 9.73
C LEU A 124 12.05 -0.67 9.00
N TYR A 125 10.96 0.01 9.33
CA TYR A 125 10.64 1.33 8.79
C TYR A 125 11.57 2.42 9.32
N LYS A 126 11.88 2.38 10.62
CA LYS A 126 12.83 3.33 11.25
C LYS A 126 14.21 3.22 10.60
N GLU A 127 14.70 2.00 10.38
CA GLU A 127 15.99 1.78 9.72
C GLU A 127 16.01 2.22 8.26
N ALA A 128 14.91 2.03 7.53
CA ALA A 128 14.78 2.48 6.16
C ALA A 128 14.50 4.00 6.04
N SER A 129 14.38 4.71 7.17
CA SER A 129 13.98 6.13 7.22
C SER A 129 12.72 6.39 6.38
N ILE A 130 11.73 5.49 6.49
CA ILE A 130 10.43 5.62 5.86
C ILE A 130 9.45 6.18 6.89
N THR A 131 8.88 7.33 6.60
CA THR A 131 7.86 7.97 7.42
C THR A 131 6.46 7.44 7.10
N HIS A 132 5.52 7.62 8.03
CA HIS A 132 4.12 7.31 7.79
C HIS A 132 3.55 8.13 6.62
N ASP A 133 3.88 9.42 6.57
CA ASP A 133 3.39 10.36 5.56
C ASP A 133 3.85 9.98 4.15
N GLU A 134 5.12 9.55 4.00
CA GLU A 134 5.61 9.03 2.71
C GLU A 134 4.81 7.82 2.21
N ILE A 135 4.39 6.93 3.11
CA ILE A 135 3.56 5.77 2.76
C ILE A 135 2.13 6.22 2.42
N ASP A 136 1.55 7.12 3.22
CA ASP A 136 0.20 7.62 2.99
C ASP A 136 0.11 8.36 1.65
N ASP A 137 1.05 9.27 1.36
CA ASP A 137 1.14 9.98 0.10
C ASP A 137 1.30 9.04 -1.09
N PHE A 138 2.19 8.05 -0.96
CA PHE A 138 2.39 7.04 -2.00
C PHE A 138 1.11 6.22 -2.25
N VAL A 139 0.48 5.70 -1.20
CA VAL A 139 -0.71 4.83 -1.32
C VAL A 139 -1.89 5.60 -1.90
N ASN A 140 -2.19 6.79 -1.37
CA ASN A 140 -3.28 7.63 -1.89
C ASN A 140 -3.00 8.05 -3.34
N GLY A 141 -1.75 8.41 -3.65
CA GLY A 141 -1.34 8.77 -5.00
C GLY A 141 -1.43 7.60 -5.99
N LEU A 142 -0.98 6.41 -5.58
CA LEU A 142 -1.05 5.19 -6.38
C LEU A 142 -2.50 4.81 -6.67
N TRP A 143 -3.39 4.91 -5.68
CA TRP A 143 -4.82 4.64 -5.87
C TRP A 143 -5.43 5.56 -6.93
N ARG A 144 -5.23 6.89 -6.81
CA ARG A 144 -5.69 7.87 -7.81
C ARG A 144 -5.10 7.61 -9.19
N LEU A 145 -3.81 7.29 -9.26
CA LEU A 145 -3.13 6.95 -10.51
C LEU A 145 -3.79 5.73 -11.18
N MET A 146 -4.00 4.66 -10.43
CA MET A 146 -4.57 3.43 -10.97
C MET A 146 -6.02 3.59 -11.37
N GLN A 147 -6.84 4.34 -10.62
CA GLN A 147 -8.21 4.67 -11.03
C GLN A 147 -8.22 5.37 -12.41
N ARG A 148 -7.40 6.41 -12.57
CA ARG A 148 -7.30 7.12 -13.86
C ARG A 148 -6.78 6.23 -14.98
N LEU A 149 -5.76 5.40 -14.70
CA LEU A 149 -5.20 4.48 -15.68
C LEU A 149 -6.23 3.43 -16.14
N HIS A 150 -7.01 2.90 -15.19
CA HIS A 150 -8.04 1.91 -15.44
C HIS A 150 -9.17 2.49 -16.30
N ILE A 151 -9.64 3.70 -15.99
CA ILE A 151 -10.63 4.41 -16.82
C ILE A 151 -10.07 4.67 -18.23
N ALA A 152 -8.83 5.16 -18.33
CA ALA A 152 -8.22 5.50 -19.61
C ALA A 152 -8.02 4.29 -20.55
N LEU A 153 -7.84 3.08 -19.99
CA LEU A 153 -7.57 1.86 -20.77
C LEU A 153 -8.79 0.97 -20.96
N LEU A 154 -9.64 0.87 -19.94
CA LEU A 154 -10.73 -0.10 -19.88
C LEU A 154 -12.12 0.58 -19.86
N GLY A 155 -12.17 1.92 -19.79
CA GLY A 155 -13.41 2.69 -19.84
C GLY A 155 -14.30 2.55 -18.60
N LYS A 156 -13.79 1.94 -17.51
CA LYS A 156 -14.53 1.72 -16.28
C LYS A 156 -13.68 2.02 -15.05
N GLU A 157 -14.35 2.32 -13.94
CA GLU A 157 -13.69 2.43 -12.63
C GLU A 157 -13.19 1.06 -12.15
N ILE A 158 -12.29 1.08 -11.18
CA ILE A 158 -11.83 -0.15 -10.51
C ILE A 158 -12.98 -0.62 -9.61
N GLU A 159 -13.32 -1.90 -9.68
CA GLU A 159 -14.30 -2.50 -8.79
C GLU A 159 -13.74 -2.54 -7.36
N GLY A 160 -14.28 -1.69 -6.48
CA GLY A 160 -13.90 -1.57 -5.08
C GLY A 160 -14.69 -0.48 -4.38
N ASP A 161 -14.96 -0.67 -3.09
CA ASP A 161 -15.72 0.30 -2.29
C ASP A 161 -14.89 1.53 -1.92
N ASN A 162 -15.52 2.70 -1.80
CA ASN A 162 -14.84 3.90 -1.28
C ASN A 162 -14.67 3.82 0.24
N TYR A 163 -13.83 2.89 0.70
CA TYR A 163 -13.60 2.65 2.10
C TYR A 163 -12.91 3.85 2.78
N THR A 164 -13.52 4.34 3.85
CA THR A 164 -13.07 5.55 4.56
C THR A 164 -12.39 5.25 5.90
N GLY A 165 -12.46 4.01 6.40
CA GLY A 165 -12.04 3.64 7.76
C GLY A 165 -12.96 4.16 8.87
N GLU A 166 -14.15 4.66 8.54
CA GLU A 166 -15.08 5.26 9.50
C GLU A 166 -15.65 4.23 10.49
N ASP A 167 -15.96 3.03 10.01
CA ASP A 167 -16.36 1.88 10.82
C ASP A 167 -15.31 1.56 11.89
N ILE A 168 -14.04 1.53 11.52
CA ILE A 168 -12.93 1.25 12.43
C ILE A 168 -12.77 2.39 13.44
N ARG A 169 -12.87 3.65 13.01
CA ARG A 169 -12.87 4.80 13.93
C ARG A 169 -14.04 4.73 14.92
N HIS A 170 -15.22 4.34 14.45
CA HIS A 170 -16.38 4.18 15.31
C HIS A 170 -16.16 3.08 16.34
N LEU A 171 -15.63 1.93 15.95
CA LEU A 171 -15.26 0.85 16.86
C LEU A 171 -14.19 1.27 17.87
N ALA A 172 -13.18 2.03 17.44
CA ALA A 172 -12.15 2.57 18.33
C ALA A 172 -12.75 3.56 19.35
N ASN A 173 -13.65 4.45 18.92
CA ASN A 173 -14.32 5.39 19.81
C ASN A 173 -15.26 4.71 20.81
N LEU A 174 -16.01 3.67 20.38
CA LEU A 174 -16.87 2.89 21.28
C LEU A 174 -16.04 2.22 22.37
N ARG A 175 -14.91 1.61 21.98
CA ARG A 175 -13.94 1.03 22.89
C ARG A 175 -13.43 2.04 23.92
N ASP A 176 -13.03 3.24 23.49
CA ASP A 176 -12.46 4.24 24.40
C ASP A 176 -13.50 4.69 25.45
N ARG A 177 -14.77 4.84 25.04
CA ARG A 177 -15.87 5.16 25.96
C ARG A 177 -16.13 4.06 26.99
N GLU A 178 -16.09 2.80 26.60
CA GLU A 178 -16.30 1.67 27.52
C GLU A 178 -15.16 1.54 28.55
N LEU A 179 -13.93 1.90 28.18
CA LEU A 179 -12.79 1.92 29.10
C LEU A 179 -12.90 3.07 30.11
N GLU A 180 -13.34 4.26 29.66
CA GLU A 180 -13.56 5.42 30.53
C GLU A 180 -14.73 5.22 31.51
N GLY A 181 -15.77 4.47 31.11
CA GLY A 181 -16.93 4.19 31.97
C GLY A 181 -16.69 3.13 33.05
N ASN A 182 -15.60 2.36 32.96
CA ASN A 182 -15.24 1.29 33.89
C ASN A 182 -13.99 1.58 34.75
N ALA A 183 -13.44 2.80 34.66
CA ALA A 183 -12.31 3.29 35.45
C ALA A 183 -12.78 4.17 36.63
#